data_AF-A0A1B6IQX4-F1
#
_entry.id   AF-A0A1B6IQX4-F1
#
_cell.length_a   1.000
_cell.length_b   1.000
_cell.length_c   1.000
_cell.angle_alpha   90.00
_cell.angle_beta   90.00
_cell.angle_gamma   90.00
#
_symmetry.space_group_name_H-M   'P 1'
#
loop_
_entity.id
_entity.type
_entity.pdbx_description
1 polymer ?
#
loop_
_entity_poly.entity_id
_entity_poly.type
_entity_poly.pdbx_seq_one_letter_code
_entity_poly.pdbx_strand_id
1 'polypeptide(L)'
;MFTKWSLCICPREKMWAACVFRFIRRQIVLGIIFTLSLTYCIISFLSVPVDNEVYEIDILPARKLDDSFLWHSSDENNGTVKVTTCRNSVQGKALIVDDKGYVCNRREILANGCCDSSLASVRRYSCDTCKDNGCCSIYEYCISCCLHPDKKNLPAEESATKR
;
A
#
# COMPACT_ATOMS: atom_id res chain seq x y z
N MET A 1 -35.73 -37.62 -75.23
CA MET A 1 -35.61 -36.15 -75.22
C MET A 1 -34.53 -35.78 -74.21
N PHE A 2 -33.37 -35.34 -74.73
CA PHE A 2 -32.25 -34.70 -74.02
C PHE A 2 -32.76 -33.65 -72.99
N THR A 3 -32.19 -33.33 -71.82
CA THR A 3 -30.85 -33.36 -71.17
C THR A 3 -31.13 -33.36 -69.64
N LYS A 4 -30.28 -33.71 -68.67
CA LYS A 4 -28.93 -33.20 -68.38
C LYS A 4 -28.35 -33.97 -67.18
N TRP A 5 -27.06 -34.24 -67.25
CA TRP A 5 -26.20 -34.90 -66.28
C TRP A 5 -25.94 -34.05 -65.03
N SER A 6 -25.78 -34.68 -63.86
CA SER A 6 -24.51 -34.73 -63.11
C SER A 6 -24.70 -35.16 -61.64
N LEU A 7 -23.91 -36.17 -61.25
CA LEU A 7 -23.53 -36.52 -59.88
C LEU A 7 -23.20 -35.29 -59.01
N CYS A 8 -23.50 -35.35 -57.71
CA CYS A 8 -22.47 -35.45 -56.66
C CYS A 8 -23.02 -35.34 -55.22
N ILE A 9 -22.70 -36.37 -54.42
CA ILE A 9 -22.21 -36.30 -53.03
C ILE A 9 -23.24 -36.05 -51.90
N CYS A 10 -23.30 -37.02 -50.99
CA CYS A 10 -23.94 -36.96 -49.67
C CYS A 10 -23.15 -36.03 -48.73
N PRO A 11 -23.81 -35.24 -47.86
CA PRO A 11 -23.13 -34.73 -46.68
C PRO A 11 -23.79 -35.22 -45.38
N ARG A 12 -22.94 -35.89 -44.61
CA ARG A 12 -23.14 -36.51 -43.29
C ARG A 12 -23.20 -35.45 -42.19
N GLU A 13 -24.12 -34.49 -42.28
CA GLU A 13 -24.05 -33.28 -41.43
C GLU A 13 -25.01 -33.30 -40.22
N LYS A 14 -26.12 -34.06 -40.31
CA LYS A 14 -27.27 -33.81 -39.43
C LYS A 14 -27.39 -34.69 -38.19
N MET A 15 -26.39 -35.52 -37.87
CA MET A 15 -26.36 -36.28 -36.61
C MET A 15 -25.47 -35.62 -35.54
N TRP A 16 -24.59 -34.70 -35.93
CA TRP A 16 -23.68 -34.01 -34.99
C TRP A 16 -24.38 -32.86 -34.27
N ALA A 17 -25.25 -32.12 -34.95
CA ALA A 17 -25.97 -30.98 -34.37
C ALA A 17 -26.83 -31.36 -33.14
N ALA A 18 -27.48 -32.54 -33.14
CA ALA A 18 -28.36 -32.95 -32.05
C ALA A 18 -27.61 -33.42 -30.78
N CYS A 19 -26.48 -34.12 -30.94
CA CYS A 19 -25.61 -34.51 -29.82
C CYS A 19 -24.88 -33.30 -29.24
N VAL A 20 -24.42 -32.40 -30.11
CA VAL A 20 -23.76 -31.15 -29.75
C VAL A 20 -24.73 -30.26 -28.96
N PHE A 21 -25.97 -30.05 -29.39
CA PHE A 21 -26.95 -29.24 -28.64
C PHE A 21 -27.26 -29.75 -27.21
N ARG A 22 -27.24 -31.07 -26.97
CA ARG A 22 -27.43 -31.65 -25.62
C ARG A 22 -26.23 -31.42 -24.70
N PHE A 23 -25.03 -31.53 -25.26
CA PHE A 23 -23.78 -31.28 -24.53
C PHE A 23 -23.59 -29.78 -24.25
N ILE A 24 -23.97 -28.95 -25.21
CA ILE A 24 -23.93 -27.48 -25.20
C ILE A 24 -24.76 -26.88 -24.06
N ARG A 25 -25.96 -27.40 -23.78
CA ARG A 25 -26.93 -26.71 -22.91
C ARG A 25 -26.51 -26.61 -21.43
N ARG A 26 -25.65 -27.51 -20.93
CA ARG A 26 -25.14 -27.49 -19.54
C ARG A 26 -23.64 -27.21 -19.45
N GLN A 27 -22.84 -27.68 -20.42
CA GLN A 27 -21.39 -27.51 -20.37
C GLN A 27 -20.93 -26.13 -20.82
N ILE A 28 -21.68 -25.44 -21.70
CA ILE A 28 -21.35 -24.05 -22.07
C ILE A 28 -21.57 -23.10 -20.90
N VAL A 29 -22.61 -23.31 -20.09
CA VAL A 29 -22.86 -22.43 -18.94
C VAL A 29 -21.68 -22.48 -17.97
N LEU A 30 -21.15 -23.67 -17.69
CA LEU A 30 -19.95 -23.83 -16.86
C LEU A 30 -18.71 -23.24 -17.54
N GLY A 31 -18.56 -23.43 -18.85
CA GLY A 31 -17.51 -22.81 -19.63
C GLY A 31 -17.53 -21.28 -19.59
N ILE A 32 -18.71 -20.66 -19.74
CA ILE A 32 -18.90 -19.20 -19.70
C ILE A 32 -18.59 -18.65 -18.30
N ILE A 33 -19.08 -19.30 -17.24
CA ILE A 33 -18.80 -18.87 -15.87
C ILE A 33 -17.30 -18.94 -15.59
N PHE A 34 -16.65 -20.05 -15.99
CA PHE A 34 -15.21 -20.23 -15.81
C PHE A 34 -14.41 -19.20 -16.61
N THR A 35 -14.77 -18.93 -17.87
CA THR A 35 -14.07 -17.92 -18.68
C THR A 35 -14.26 -16.52 -18.13
N LEU A 36 -15.46 -16.13 -17.71
CA LEU A 36 -15.72 -14.84 -17.06
C LEU A 36 -14.90 -14.69 -15.77
N SER A 37 -14.87 -15.73 -14.94
CA SER A 37 -14.07 -15.75 -13.71
C SER A 37 -12.57 -15.65 -14.00
N LEU A 38 -12.07 -16.38 -15.01
CA LEU A 38 -10.67 -16.35 -15.39
C LEU A 38 -10.28 -14.99 -15.97
N THR A 39 -11.11 -14.41 -16.85
CA THR A 39 -10.87 -13.06 -17.38
C THR A 39 -10.93 -12.02 -16.28
N TYR A 40 -11.83 -12.15 -15.31
CA TYR A 40 -11.88 -11.26 -14.15
C TYR A 40 -10.60 -11.36 -13.31
N CYS A 41 -10.14 -12.59 -13.02
CA CYS A 41 -8.86 -12.79 -12.34
C CYS A 41 -7.70 -12.21 -13.14
N ILE A 42 -7.60 -12.49 -14.44
CA ILE A 42 -6.53 -11.98 -15.31
C ILE A 42 -6.56 -10.45 -15.36
N ILE A 43 -7.73 -9.84 -15.54
CA ILE A 43 -7.87 -8.38 -15.53
C ILE A 43 -7.50 -7.83 -14.16
N SER A 44 -7.94 -8.42 -13.05
CA SER A 44 -7.60 -7.97 -11.69
C SER A 44 -6.10 -8.13 -11.36
N PHE A 45 -5.44 -9.14 -11.92
CA PHE A 45 -4.00 -9.38 -11.76
C PHE A 45 -3.17 -8.50 -12.71
N LEU A 46 -3.68 -8.18 -13.90
CA LEU A 46 -3.03 -7.32 -14.88
C LEU A 46 -3.37 -5.83 -14.71
N SER A 47 -4.43 -5.49 -13.99
CA SER A 47 -4.80 -4.12 -13.58
C SER A 47 -3.94 -3.61 -12.41
N VAL A 48 -2.75 -4.20 -12.23
CA VAL A 48 -1.57 -3.43 -11.83
C VAL A 48 -1.52 -2.19 -12.74
N PRO A 49 -1.36 -0.98 -12.20
CA PRO A 49 -1.79 0.24 -12.86
C PRO A 49 -1.02 0.46 -14.17
N VAL A 50 -1.66 0.16 -15.29
CA VAL A 50 -1.30 0.73 -16.58
C VAL A 50 -1.90 2.12 -16.57
N ASP A 51 -1.12 3.09 -16.10
CA ASP A 51 -1.41 4.51 -16.24
C ASP A 51 -1.75 4.79 -17.71
N ASN A 52 -3.02 5.05 -17.99
CA ASN A 52 -3.49 5.67 -19.23
C ASN A 52 -4.60 6.66 -18.85
N GLU A 53 -4.17 7.91 -18.69
CA GLU A 53 -4.77 9.11 -19.26
C GLU A 53 -6.31 9.29 -19.16
N VAL A 54 -6.67 10.27 -18.32
CA VAL A 54 -7.75 11.26 -18.54
C VAL A 54 -9.20 10.78 -18.36
N TYR A 55 -9.72 10.97 -17.15
CA TYR A 55 -11.08 11.50 -16.93
C TYR A 55 -11.07 12.37 -15.67
N GLU A 56 -11.26 13.67 -15.82
CA GLU A 56 -11.47 14.61 -14.72
C GLU A 56 -12.74 14.24 -13.95
N ILE A 57 -12.58 13.86 -12.67
CA ILE A 57 -13.61 14.04 -11.66
C ILE A 57 -12.88 14.56 -10.42
N ASP A 58 -13.26 15.76 -9.98
CA ASP A 58 -12.76 16.45 -8.79
C ASP A 58 -12.91 15.58 -7.53
N ILE A 59 -11.91 14.75 -7.25
CA ILE A 59 -11.69 14.12 -5.95
C ILE A 59 -10.21 14.23 -5.66
N LEU A 60 -9.91 15.00 -4.61
CA LEU A 60 -8.64 15.19 -3.91
C LEU A 60 -7.51 14.22 -4.37
N PRO A 61 -6.40 14.70 -4.94
CA PRO A 61 -5.41 13.81 -5.55
C PRO A 61 -4.77 12.92 -4.48
N ALA A 62 -5.05 11.62 -4.58
CA ALA A 62 -4.27 10.60 -3.91
C ALA A 62 -2.83 10.74 -4.42
N ARG A 63 -1.94 11.23 -3.55
CA ARG A 63 -0.52 11.40 -3.87
C ARG A 63 0.04 10.03 -4.25
N LYS A 64 0.47 9.92 -5.52
CA LYS A 64 1.33 8.85 -6.03
C LYS A 64 2.62 8.90 -5.21
N LEU A 65 2.77 8.01 -4.24
CA LEU A 65 4.03 7.80 -3.51
C LEU A 65 4.91 6.90 -4.38
N ASP A 66 5.36 7.45 -5.50
CA ASP A 66 6.51 6.93 -6.23
C ASP A 66 7.70 7.82 -5.84
N ASP A 67 8.19 7.58 -4.64
CA ASP A 67 9.52 7.93 -4.23
C ASP A 67 9.94 6.89 -3.21
N SER A 68 11.04 6.20 -3.52
CA SER A 68 11.76 5.30 -2.62
C SER A 68 11.68 5.83 -1.19
N PHE A 69 11.23 4.98 -0.25
CA PHE A 69 11.01 5.34 1.15
C PHE A 69 12.35 5.70 1.81
N LEU A 70 12.80 6.93 1.57
CA LEU A 70 14.03 7.50 2.09
C LEU A 70 13.71 8.09 3.46
N TRP A 71 13.98 7.30 4.50
CA TRP A 71 13.96 7.81 5.87
C TRP A 71 15.02 8.90 6.00
N HIS A 72 14.56 10.16 6.05
CA HIS A 72 15.33 11.41 6.16
C HIS A 72 15.89 11.97 4.84
N SER A 73 15.09 12.80 4.16
CA SER A 73 15.65 13.81 3.24
C SER A 73 15.85 15.08 4.06
N SER A 74 17.08 15.29 4.53
CA SER A 74 17.52 16.59 5.00
C SER A 74 17.72 17.49 3.78
N ASP A 75 16.63 17.88 3.12
CA ASP A 75 16.70 18.81 1.99
C ASP A 75 16.58 20.23 2.53
N GLU A 76 17.72 20.76 2.94
CA GLU A 76 17.93 22.19 2.97
C GLU A 76 17.94 22.67 1.50
N ASN A 77 16.92 23.45 1.14
CA ASN A 77 16.79 24.29 -0.07
C ASN A 77 16.31 23.58 -1.36
N ASN A 78 15.03 23.76 -1.73
CA ASN A 78 14.60 24.76 -2.74
C ASN A 78 13.10 24.58 -3.11
N GLY A 79 12.30 25.64 -2.93
CA GLY A 79 11.25 26.03 -3.89
C GLY A 79 9.94 25.23 -4.01
N THR A 80 9.65 24.22 -3.20
CA THR A 80 8.26 23.71 -3.08
C THR A 80 7.87 23.70 -1.62
N VAL A 81 6.72 24.27 -1.29
CA VAL A 81 6.15 24.18 0.06
C VAL A 81 5.73 22.72 0.27
N LYS A 82 6.70 21.85 0.55
CA LYS A 82 6.45 20.51 1.07
C LYS A 82 5.80 20.74 2.42
N VAL A 83 4.48 20.56 2.46
CA VAL A 83 3.75 20.53 3.73
C VAL A 83 4.41 19.44 4.55
N THR A 84 5.20 19.86 5.53
CA THR A 84 5.96 18.94 6.38
C THR A 84 4.98 18.37 7.39
N THR A 85 4.32 17.29 7.01
CA THR A 85 3.45 16.51 7.89
C THR A 85 4.28 15.45 8.59
N CYS A 86 4.09 15.27 9.90
CA CYS A 86 4.74 14.19 10.64
C CYS A 86 3.84 12.96 10.71
N ARG A 87 4.46 11.79 10.85
CA ARG A 87 3.77 10.55 11.22
C ARG A 87 4.02 10.26 12.69
N ASN A 88 2.98 9.89 13.41
CA ASN A 88 3.03 9.76 14.86
C ASN A 88 2.77 8.31 15.32
N SER A 89 3.16 8.01 16.56
CA SER A 89 2.69 6.81 17.25
C SER A 89 1.19 6.90 17.56
N VAL A 90 0.48 5.80 17.32
CA VAL A 90 -0.98 5.71 17.56
C VAL A 90 -1.29 5.08 18.93
N GLN A 91 -0.33 4.36 19.50
CA GLN A 91 -0.55 3.47 20.66
C GLN A 91 -0.75 4.21 21.98
N GLY A 92 -0.01 5.31 22.24
CA GLY A 92 -0.11 6.06 23.49
C GLY A 92 -1.45 6.78 23.69
N LYS A 93 -1.98 6.78 24.92
CA LYS A 93 -3.23 7.51 25.25
C LYS A 93 -2.99 9.01 25.46
N ALA A 94 -1.92 9.36 26.16
CA ALA A 94 -1.61 10.74 26.58
C ALA A 94 -0.36 11.31 25.89
N LEU A 95 0.64 10.48 25.65
CA LEU A 95 1.89 10.83 24.98
C LEU A 95 1.87 10.32 23.54
N ILE A 96 2.50 11.08 22.66
CA ILE A 96 2.71 10.75 21.26
C ILE A 96 4.17 11.03 20.91
N VAL A 97 4.73 10.22 20.01
CA VAL A 97 6.05 10.46 19.41
C VAL A 97 5.94 10.60 17.89
N ASP A 98 6.67 11.55 17.32
CA ASP A 98 6.77 11.79 15.89
C ASP A 98 7.89 10.97 15.23
N ASP A 99 7.81 10.83 13.91
CA ASP A 99 8.86 10.28 13.04
C ASP A 99 10.20 11.04 13.13
N LYS A 100 10.17 12.31 13.54
CA LYS A 100 11.36 13.12 13.85
C LYS A 100 11.96 12.83 15.24
N GLY A 101 11.28 12.05 16.07
CA GLY A 101 11.72 11.67 17.41
C GLY A 101 11.34 12.65 18.52
N TYR A 102 10.43 13.59 18.26
CA TYR A 102 9.84 14.45 19.29
C TYR A 102 8.72 13.74 20.04
N VAL A 103 8.69 13.87 21.37
CA VAL A 103 7.66 13.34 22.25
C VAL A 103 6.90 14.52 22.86
N CYS A 104 5.59 14.56 22.65
CA CYS A 104 4.70 15.59 23.20
C CYS A 104 3.41 14.99 23.74
N ASN A 105 2.62 15.80 24.45
CA ASN A 105 1.27 15.41 24.79
C ASN A 105 0.39 15.39 23.53
N ARG A 106 -0.58 14.50 23.46
CA ARG A 106 -1.55 14.45 22.34
C ARG A 106 -2.28 15.78 22.11
N ARG A 107 -2.42 16.61 23.15
CA ARG A 107 -3.04 17.95 23.08
C ARG A 107 -2.14 19.02 22.46
N GLU A 108 -0.84 18.76 22.38
CA GLU A 108 0.20 19.70 21.93
C GLU A 108 0.64 19.42 20.48
N ILE A 109 -0.14 18.61 19.75
CA ILE A 109 0.10 18.31 18.34
C ILE A 109 -0.43 19.46 17.49
N LEU A 110 0.42 19.96 16.59
CA LEU A 110 0.07 21.00 15.63
C LEU A 110 -0.88 20.44 14.54
N ALA A 111 -1.51 21.36 13.80
CA ALA A 111 -2.40 21.01 12.69
C ALA A 111 -1.72 20.21 11.56
N ASN A 112 -0.38 20.25 11.47
CA ASN A 112 0.40 19.43 10.53
C ASN A 112 0.69 18.01 11.04
N GLY A 113 0.22 17.65 12.24
CA GLY A 113 0.47 16.36 12.86
C GLY A 113 1.83 16.26 13.56
N CYS A 114 2.62 17.32 13.65
CA CYS A 114 3.90 17.30 14.39
C CYS A 114 3.74 17.82 15.82
N CYS A 115 4.64 17.43 16.71
CA CYS A 115 4.88 18.05 18.00
C CYS A 115 5.60 19.40 17.85
N ASP A 116 5.27 20.35 18.73
CA ASP A 116 5.86 21.69 18.73
C ASP A 116 7.26 21.68 19.36
N SER A 117 8.30 21.96 18.57
CA SER A 117 9.66 22.07 19.10
C SER A 117 9.91 23.32 19.97
N SER A 118 9.00 24.30 19.94
CA SER A 118 9.14 25.54 20.73
C SER A 118 8.71 25.39 22.19
N LEU A 119 7.93 24.35 22.50
CA LEU A 119 7.42 24.10 23.84
C LEU A 119 8.45 23.34 24.68
N ALA A 120 8.70 23.81 25.90
CA ALA A 120 9.60 23.15 26.86
C ALA A 120 9.09 21.78 27.34
N SER A 121 7.80 21.48 27.17
CA SER A 121 7.20 20.18 27.46
C SER A 121 7.63 19.09 26.46
N VAL A 122 8.07 19.48 25.27
CA VAL A 122 8.42 18.55 24.19
C VAL A 122 9.89 18.13 24.32
N ARG A 123 10.12 16.83 24.29
CA ARG A 123 11.46 16.24 24.40
C ARG A 123 11.83 15.55 23.10
N ARG A 124 13.08 15.67 22.67
CA ARG A 124 13.59 14.98 21.48
C ARG A 124 14.56 13.88 21.89
N TYR A 125 14.38 12.69 21.33
CA TYR A 125 15.23 11.53 21.57
C TYR A 125 15.43 11.16 23.06
N SER A 126 14.38 11.29 23.87
CA SER A 126 14.46 10.99 25.31
C SER A 126 14.37 9.48 25.54
N CYS A 127 15.27 8.98 26.41
CA CYS A 127 15.39 7.56 26.77
C CYS A 127 14.97 7.27 28.24
N ASP A 128 14.20 8.16 28.87
CA ASP A 128 13.96 8.19 30.34
C ASP A 128 13.43 6.87 30.92
N THR A 129 12.64 6.11 30.15
CA THR A 129 12.03 4.85 30.58
C THR A 129 12.70 3.60 30.02
N CYS A 130 13.81 3.74 29.31
CA CYS A 130 14.54 2.61 28.75
C CYS A 130 15.26 1.82 29.85
N LYS A 131 15.21 0.50 29.79
CA LYS A 131 15.97 -0.41 30.65
C LYS A 131 17.13 -1.03 29.87
N ASP A 132 18.12 -1.57 30.59
CA ASP A 132 19.33 -2.17 29.99
C ASP A 132 19.03 -3.42 29.15
N ASN A 133 17.84 -4.02 29.30
CA ASN A 133 17.36 -5.10 28.45
C ASN A 133 16.72 -4.62 27.13
N GLY A 134 16.84 -3.34 26.79
CA GLY A 134 16.28 -2.74 25.56
C GLY A 134 14.75 -2.59 25.59
N CYS A 135 14.11 -2.83 26.73
CA CYS A 135 12.67 -2.67 26.91
C CYS A 135 12.37 -1.33 27.61
N CYS A 136 11.27 -0.67 27.25
CA CYS A 136 10.79 0.54 27.92
C CYS A 136 9.47 0.30 28.64
N SER A 137 9.24 1.02 29.75
CA SER A 137 7.91 1.06 30.39
C SER A 137 6.91 1.95 29.64
N ILE A 138 7.39 2.93 28.87
CA ILE A 138 6.59 3.79 27.99
C ILE A 138 7.10 3.62 26.57
N TYR A 139 6.18 3.28 25.66
CA TYR A 139 6.49 2.96 24.28
C TYR A 139 7.00 4.18 23.49
N GLU A 140 6.43 5.36 23.74
CA GLU A 140 6.77 6.60 23.04
C GLU A 140 8.23 7.02 23.28
N TYR A 141 8.70 6.93 24.52
CA TYR A 141 10.11 7.18 24.85
C TYR A 141 11.03 6.12 24.22
N CYS A 142 10.58 4.87 24.10
CA CYS A 142 11.35 3.83 23.41
C CYS A 142 11.65 4.21 21.97
N ILE A 143 10.62 4.54 21.20
CA ILE A 143 10.79 4.89 19.78
C ILE A 143 11.60 6.17 19.64
N SER A 144 11.33 7.18 20.49
CA SER A 144 12.10 8.42 20.50
C SER A 144 13.58 8.13 20.66
N CYS A 145 13.96 7.31 21.65
CA CYS A 145 15.33 6.89 21.89
C CYS A 145 15.94 6.14 20.68
N CYS A 146 15.17 5.23 20.05
CA CYS A 146 15.63 4.48 18.87
C CYS A 146 15.88 5.35 17.64
N LEU A 147 15.21 6.50 17.53
CA LEU A 147 15.40 7.45 16.41
C LEU A 147 16.66 8.31 16.57
N HIS A 148 17.38 8.22 17.69
CA HIS A 148 18.64 8.94 17.89
C HIS A 148 19.70 8.47 16.88
N PRO A 149 20.44 9.37 16.21
CA PRO A 149 21.42 9.00 15.18
C PRO A 149 22.50 8.04 15.69
N ASP A 150 22.96 8.23 16.93
CA ASP A 150 23.95 7.34 17.57
C ASP A 150 23.46 5.90 17.73
N LYS A 151 22.15 5.66 17.75
CA LYS A 151 21.55 4.33 17.93
C LYS A 151 21.27 3.63 16.59
N LYS A 152 21.18 4.38 15.49
CA LYS A 152 20.89 3.86 14.14
C LYS A 152 21.99 2.94 13.60
N ASN A 153 23.23 3.14 14.04
CA ASN A 153 24.40 2.41 13.55
C ASN A 153 24.91 1.35 14.54
N LEU A 154 24.25 1.19 15.70
CA LEU A 154 24.66 0.22 16.72
C LEU A 154 23.85 -1.08 16.59
N PRO A 155 24.49 -2.25 16.69
CA PRO A 155 23.75 -3.51 16.85
C PRO A 155 22.86 -3.42 18.10
N ALA A 156 21.69 -4.03 18.05
CA ALA A 156 20.61 -3.89 19.04
C ALA A 156 21.00 -4.21 20.51
N GLU A 157 22.15 -4.85 20.71
CA GLU A 157 22.69 -5.22 22.02
C GLU A 157 23.44 -4.06 22.71
N GLU A 158 24.06 -3.14 21.96
CA GLU A 158 24.84 -2.02 22.52
C GLU A 158 23.99 -0.75 22.70
N SER A 159 22.84 -0.67 22.02
CA SER A 159 21.92 0.46 22.11
C SER A 159 21.19 0.57 23.46
N ALA A 160 21.17 -0.49 24.29
CA ALA A 160 20.51 -0.47 25.60
C ALA A 160 21.39 0.05 26.75
N THR A 161 22.72 -0.05 26.64
CA THR A 161 23.66 0.30 27.74
C THR A 161 23.97 1.79 27.82
N LYS A 162 23.84 2.53 26.73
CA LYS A 162 24.16 3.96 26.66
C LYS A 162 22.89 4.79 26.84
N ARG A 163 22.47 4.99 28.09
CA ARG A 163 21.38 5.91 28.47
C ARG A 163 21.90 7.34 28.62
#